data_AF-A0A090X0N8-F1
#
_entry.id   AF-A0A090X0N8-F1
#
_cell.length_a   1.000
_cell.length_b   1.000
_cell.length_c   1.000
_cell.angle_alpha   90.00
_cell.angle_beta   90.00
_cell.angle_gamma   90.00
#
_symmetry.space_group_name_H-M   'P 1'
#
loop_
_entity.id
_entity.type
_entity.pdbx_description
1 polymer ?
#
loop_
_entity_poly.entity_id
_entity_poly.type
_entity_poly.pdbx_seq_one_letter_code
_entity_poly.pdbx_strand_id
1 'polypeptide(L)'
;MQLENQKVVTKYISEIDFKSSAKQGDVIEIGIDAIKFGKASLTLCCEVRNMRTRETIITISNIVMVNIGPDGKVLPHGKTKVEYVKDRL
;
A
#
# COMPACT_ATOMS: atom_id res chain seq x y z
N MET A 1 9.82 4.12 6.81
CA MET A 1 9.57 2.75 6.32
C MET A 1 8.40 2.21 7.13
N GLN A 2 7.31 1.74 6.50
CA GLN A 2 6.14 1.29 7.26
C GLN A 2 6.36 -0.07 7.94
N LEU A 3 7.21 -0.91 7.36
CA LEU A 3 7.71 -2.14 7.96
C LEU A 3 9.24 -2.10 7.91
N GLU A 4 9.91 -2.31 9.04
CA GLU A 4 11.38 -2.38 9.13
C GLU A 4 11.89 -3.78 8.76
N ASN A 5 11.31 -4.38 7.72
CA ASN A 5 11.64 -5.70 7.22
C ASN A 5 11.53 -5.71 5.70
N GLN A 6 12.49 -6.35 5.04
CA GLN A 6 12.49 -6.53 3.59
C GLN A 6 11.66 -7.74 3.14
N LYS A 7 11.39 -8.69 4.04
CA LYS A 7 10.58 -9.88 3.75
C LYS A 7 9.11 -9.62 4.04
N VAL A 8 8.45 -8.98 3.08
CA VAL A 8 7.00 -8.69 3.14
C VAL A 8 6.35 -9.27 1.89
N VAL A 9 5.23 -9.99 2.08
CA VAL A 9 4.50 -10.65 0.99
C VAL A 9 3.05 -10.18 0.95
N THR A 10 2.46 -10.14 -0.25
CA THR A 10 1.04 -9.85 -0.41
C THR A 10 0.21 -11.08 -0.05
N LYS A 11 -0.68 -10.94 0.93
CA LYS A 11 -1.61 -12.01 1.34
C LYS A 11 -2.94 -11.92 0.58
N TYR A 12 -3.40 -10.71 0.31
CA TYR A 12 -4.73 -10.48 -0.27
C TYR A 12 -4.77 -9.11 -0.95
N ILE A 13 -5.45 -9.04 -2.09
CA ILE A 13 -5.83 -7.81 -2.78
C ILE A 13 -7.35 -7.88 -2.96
N SER A 14 -8.07 -6.85 -2.54
CA SER A 14 -9.50 -6.75 -2.75
C SER A 14 -9.86 -6.51 -4.21
N GLU A 15 -11.15 -6.36 -4.47
CA GLU A 15 -11.66 -5.92 -5.76
C GLU A 15 -10.93 -4.67 -6.27
N ILE A 16 -10.73 -4.64 -7.58
CA ILE A 16 -10.04 -3.58 -8.31
C ILE A 16 -11.09 -2.91 -9.19
N ASP A 17 -11.45 -1.67 -8.88
CA ASP A 17 -12.43 -0.91 -9.65
C ASP A 17 -11.73 -0.06 -10.71
N PHE A 18 -12.06 -0.27 -11.98
CA PHE A 18 -11.61 0.56 -13.09
C PHE A 18 -12.69 1.60 -13.41
N LYS A 19 -12.42 2.87 -13.05
CA LYS A 19 -13.39 3.97 -13.18
C LYS A 19 -13.23 4.77 -14.46
N SER A 20 -12.01 4.87 -14.97
CA SER A 20 -11.69 5.57 -16.22
C SER A 20 -10.50 4.90 -16.91
N SER A 21 -10.18 5.31 -18.14
CA SER A 21 -9.06 4.77 -18.92
C SER A 21 -7.95 5.80 -19.05
N ALA A 22 -6.70 5.36 -18.82
CA ALA A 22 -5.52 6.14 -19.17
C ALA A 22 -5.25 6.09 -20.68
N LYS A 23 -4.72 7.17 -21.24
CA LYS A 23 -4.29 7.27 -22.64
C LYS A 23 -2.79 7.48 -22.73
N GLN A 24 -2.24 7.21 -23.91
CA GLN A 24 -0.83 7.49 -24.18
C GLN A 24 -0.53 8.97 -23.95
N GLY A 25 0.56 9.25 -23.22
CA GLY A 25 0.96 10.61 -22.85
C GLY A 25 0.36 11.10 -21.52
N ASP A 26 -0.55 10.36 -20.89
CA ASP A 26 -1.01 10.68 -19.54
C ASP A 26 0.10 10.49 -18.51
N VAL A 27 0.14 11.41 -17.54
CA VAL A 27 1.01 11.28 -16.37
C VAL A 27 0.15 10.72 -15.26
N ILE A 28 0.51 9.53 -14.78
CA ILE A 28 -0.27 8.78 -13.79
C ILE A 28 0.45 8.82 -12.45
N GLU A 29 -0.29 9.06 -11.38
CA GLU A 29 0.18 8.92 -10.01
C GLU A 29 -0.49 7.70 -9.37
N ILE A 30 0.31 6.94 -8.61
CA ILE A 30 -0.14 5.82 -7.80
C ILE A 30 0.03 6.22 -6.34
N GLY A 31 -1.07 6.60 -5.70
CA GLY A 31 -1.14 6.86 -4.27
C GLY A 31 -1.36 5.57 -3.51
N ILE A 32 -0.58 5.37 -2.45
CA ILE A 32 -0.70 4.21 -1.55
C ILE A 32 -0.65 4.72 -0.13
N ASP A 33 -1.65 4.35 0.68
CA ASP A 33 -1.73 4.75 2.08
C ASP A 33 -1.90 3.54 3.00
N ALA A 34 -1.27 3.60 4.17
CA ALA A 34 -1.43 2.60 5.21
C ALA A 34 -2.67 2.91 6.05
N ILE A 35 -3.68 2.04 5.96
CA ILE A 35 -4.99 2.25 6.61
C ILE A 35 -5.19 1.43 7.88
N LYS A 36 -4.44 0.31 8.05
CA LYS A 36 -4.54 -0.53 9.25
C LYS A 36 -3.27 -1.29 9.55
N PHE A 37 -2.86 -1.26 10.81
CA PHE A 37 -1.74 -2.04 11.34
C PHE A 37 -2.28 -3.22 12.16
N GLY A 38 -2.04 -4.43 11.68
CA GLY A 38 -2.27 -5.67 12.42
C GLY A 38 -1.05 -6.05 13.27
N LYS A 39 -1.07 -7.25 13.85
CA LYS A 39 0.08 -7.75 14.65
C LYS A 39 1.32 -7.98 13.78
N ALA A 40 1.12 -8.59 12.61
CA ALA A 40 2.16 -8.97 11.66
C ALA A 40 1.74 -8.66 10.21
N SER A 41 0.72 -7.82 10.04
CA SER A 41 0.15 -7.50 8.73
C SER A 41 -0.11 -6.00 8.62
N LEU A 42 0.04 -5.46 7.42
CA LEU A 42 -0.23 -4.08 7.10
C LEU A 42 -1.27 -4.04 5.99
N THR A 43 -2.39 -3.36 6.21
CA THR A 43 -3.39 -3.10 5.18
C THR A 43 -3.15 -1.74 4.56
N LEU A 44 -3.08 -1.71 3.24
CA LEU A 44 -2.92 -0.53 2.42
C LEU A 44 -4.19 -0.29 1.59
N CYS A 45 -4.49 0.96 1.26
CA CYS A 45 -5.35 1.29 0.14
C CYS A 45 -4.50 1.86 -1.01
N CYS A 46 -5.02 1.79 -2.23
CA CYS A 46 -4.36 2.31 -3.41
C CYS A 46 -5.36 3.07 -4.28
N GLU A 47 -4.94 4.24 -4.75
CA GLU A 47 -5.65 5.03 -5.75
C GLU A 47 -4.69 5.41 -6.88
N VAL A 48 -5.08 5.08 -8.11
CA VAL A 48 -4.36 5.46 -9.32
C VAL A 48 -5.14 6.57 -10.00
N ARG A 49 -4.48 7.69 -10.29
CA ARG A 49 -5.12 8.88 -10.88
C ARG A 49 -4.28 9.53 -11.97
N ASN A 50 -4.95 10.20 -12.90
CA ASN A 50 -4.29 11.08 -13.86
C ASN A 50 -3.87 12.37 -13.14
N MET A 51 -2.58 12.71 -13.13
CA MET A 51 -2.06 13.89 -12.42
C MET A 51 -2.59 15.22 -12.99
N ARG A 52 -2.85 15.27 -14.31
CA ARG A 52 -3.32 16.49 -14.97
C ARG A 52 -4.81 16.72 -14.74
N THR A 53 -5.64 15.70 -14.96
CA THR A 53 -7.10 15.83 -14.83
C THR A 53 -7.61 15.58 -13.42
N ARG A 54 -6.79 14.96 -12.55
CA ARG A 54 -7.16 14.44 -11.21
C ARG A 54 -8.25 13.36 -11.25
N GLU A 55 -8.51 12.79 -12.43
CA GLU A 55 -9.49 11.73 -12.59
C GLU A 55 -8.94 10.41 -12.03
N THR A 56 -9.75 9.74 -11.21
CA THR A 56 -9.43 8.42 -10.67
C THR A 56 -9.61 7.36 -11.76
N ILE A 57 -8.59 6.52 -11.92
CA ILE A 57 -8.53 5.47 -12.94
C ILE A 57 -8.77 4.11 -12.29
N ILE A 58 -8.07 3.83 -11.19
CA ILE A 58 -8.15 2.56 -10.46
C ILE A 58 -8.29 2.85 -8.96
N THR A 59 -9.18 2.14 -8.28
CA THR A 59 -9.22 2.11 -6.81
C THR A 59 -9.12 0.70 -6.28
N ILE A 60 -8.34 0.51 -5.22
CA ILE A 60 -8.24 -0.74 -4.46
C ILE A 60 -8.38 -0.41 -2.98
N SER A 61 -9.42 -0.94 -2.36
CA SER A 61 -9.74 -0.63 -0.97
C SER A 61 -8.79 -1.30 0.02
N ASN A 62 -8.39 -2.55 -0.22
CA ASN A 62 -7.56 -3.32 0.70
C ASN A 62 -6.48 -4.13 -0.02
N ILE A 63 -5.23 -3.82 0.26
CA ILE A 63 -4.06 -4.64 -0.05
C ILE A 63 -3.45 -5.07 1.28
N VAL A 64 -3.53 -6.34 1.62
CA VAL A 64 -3.01 -6.87 2.88
C VAL A 64 -1.63 -7.46 2.65
N MET A 65 -0.64 -6.84 3.28
CA MET A 65 0.74 -7.30 3.32
C MET A 65 1.02 -8.04 4.63
N VAL A 66 1.86 -9.07 4.60
CA VAL A 66 2.25 -9.85 5.78
C VAL A 66 3.77 -9.82 5.93
N ASN A 67 4.20 -9.57 7.16
CA ASN A 67 5.59 -9.52 7.57
C ASN A 67 6.11 -10.94 7.85
N ILE A 68 7.20 -11.34 7.20
CA ILE A 68 7.77 -12.69 7.28
C ILE A 68 9.16 -12.66 7.90
N GLY A 69 9.40 -13.53 8.86
CA GLY A 69 10.67 -13.68 9.55
C GLY A 69 11.73 -14.44 8.74
N PRO A 70 12.96 -14.53 9.27
CA PRO A 70 14.04 -15.29 8.63
C PRO A 70 13.72 -16.77 8.42
N ASP A 71 12.89 -17.35 9.29
CA ASP A 71 12.43 -18.74 9.29
C ASP A 71 11.26 -19.01 8.33
N GLY A 72 10.82 -17.99 7.57
CA GLY A 72 9.68 -18.08 6.66
C GLY A 72 8.32 -18.04 7.36
N LYS A 73 8.27 -17.83 8.68
CA LYS A 73 7.02 -17.72 9.44
C LYS A 73 6.60 -16.26 9.61
N VAL A 74 5.35 -16.05 9.99
CA VAL A 74 4.81 -14.72 10.26
C VAL A 74 5.52 -14.08 11.46
N LEU A 75 6.08 -12.88 11.27
CA LEU A 75 6.81 -12.13 12.31
C LEU A 75 6.05 -10.85 12.69
N PRO A 76 5.70 -10.63 13.97
CA PRO A 76 5.11 -9.36 14.39
C PRO A 76 6.03 -8.16 14.10
N HIS A 77 5.49 -7.05 13.60
CA HIS A 77 6.28 -5.86 13.24
C HIS A 77 6.27 -4.75 14.30
N GLY A 78 5.40 -4.82 15.31
CA GLY A 78 5.34 -3.86 16.42
C GLY A 78 4.84 -2.44 16.09
N LYS A 79 4.75 -2.07 14.80
CA LYS A 79 4.21 -0.77 14.34
C LYS A 79 2.70 -0.66 14.55
N THR A 80 2.26 0.52 15.01
CA THR A 80 0.83 0.84 15.30
C THR A 80 0.31 2.07 14.58
N LYS A 81 1.19 2.89 14.00
CA LYS A 81 0.84 4.12 13.28
C LYS A 81 1.77 4.33 12.09
N VAL A 82 1.32 5.16 11.15
CA VAL A 82 2.13 5.59 10.01
C VAL A 82 3.32 6.38 10.52
N GLU A 83 4.52 5.99 10.11
CA GLU A 83 5.75 6.73 10.39
C GLU A 83 6.22 7.48 9.15
N TYR A 84 6.37 8.80 9.27
CA TYR A 84 6.95 9.63 8.21
C TYR A 84 8.46 9.76 8.42
N VAL A 85 9.21 9.82 7.32
CA VAL A 85 10.67 10.01 7.36
C VAL A 85 11.06 11.30 8.08
N LYS A 86 10.19 12.32 8.00
CA LYS A 86 10.36 13.62 8.66
C LYS A 86 10.39 13.54 10.18
N ASP A 87 9.73 12.55 10.78
CA ASP A 87 9.64 12.38 12.24
C ASP A 87 10.90 11.71 12.84
N ARG A 88 11.91 11.41 12.01
CA ARG A 88 13.18 10.77 12.41
C ARG A 88 14.39 11.71 12.31
N LEU A 89 14.20 12.96 11.88
CA LEU A 89 15.24 13.98 11.68
C LEU A 89 15.24 15.01 12.82
#